data_AF-A0A355G8M7-F1
#
_entry.id   AF-A0A355G8M7-F1
#
_cell.length_a   1.000
_cell.length_b   1.000
_cell.length_c   1.000
_cell.angle_alpha   90.00
_cell.angle_beta   90.00
_cell.angle_gamma   90.00
#
_symmetry.space_group_name_H-M   'P 1'
#
loop_
_entity.id
_entity.type
_entity.pdbx_description
1 polymer ?
#
loop_
_entity_poly.entity_id
_entity_poly.type
_entity_poly.pdbx_seq_one_letter_code
_entity_poly.pdbx_strand_id
1 'polypeptide(L)'
;GASIADLVIGQYVGTSLYCLLVLQNVREAQGDSPGFTPQVGTSVGLLLGLISMGMLIWFIHHVATAIQAPTIITEVSHDLEEAIDRLFPERMSEESENEVDAEQPDVLKQQTFQEILSSVGKNNVTVPSHKEGYIEGIDGGSLISLALELNGVVELMCKPGDYITKEQILARIWFQDATETDLAHQEQTESVCNTVHRVIIIGHRRTPRQDVSYAALELVEIAVRALSPGINDPFTAMTCVDRLGGAMGRFAERPKPAQIRRDSDSIPRVLVTSADDFADVLTGSFGMIREYGFSSTAVSLKMLEALSGIASHASRPDHLKTILQEAEALKSAFEDHHIVQTDRIKFQQAFLRLTEKLEPGLQTT
;
A
#
# COMPACT_ATOMS: atom_id res chain seq x y z
N GLY A 1 -3.17 11.78 14.58
CA GLY A 1 -1.91 12.51 14.82
C GLY A 1 -2.10 14.00 15.06
N ALA A 2 -2.41 14.79 14.02
CA ALA A 2 -2.35 16.25 14.05
C ALA A 2 -3.23 16.94 15.12
N SER A 3 -4.49 16.50 15.30
CA SER A 3 -5.46 17.17 16.19
C SER A 3 -5.05 17.24 17.67
N ILE A 4 -4.36 16.22 18.19
CA ILE A 4 -3.97 16.17 19.62
C ILE A 4 -2.75 17.06 19.89
N ALA A 5 -1.75 17.03 18.99
CA ALA A 5 -0.57 17.88 19.12
C ALA A 5 -0.95 19.36 19.05
N ASP A 6 -1.81 19.73 18.10
CA ASP A 6 -2.30 21.10 17.94
C ASP A 6 -3.08 21.58 19.18
N LEU A 7 -3.89 20.70 19.79
CA LEU A 7 -4.62 20.98 21.02
C LEU A 7 -3.68 21.24 22.21
N VAL A 8 -2.67 20.39 22.40
CA VAL A 8 -1.72 20.50 23.52
C VAL A 8 -0.84 21.74 23.37
N ILE A 9 -0.35 22.02 22.16
CA ILE A 9 0.41 23.23 21.86
C ILE A 9 -0.46 24.48 22.09
N GLY A 10 -1.69 24.48 21.57
CA GLY A 10 -2.64 25.58 21.77
C GLY A 10 -2.91 25.88 23.24
N GLN A 11 -3.12 24.83 24.05
CA GLN A 11 -3.29 24.98 25.49
C GLN A 11 -2.02 25.53 26.17
N TYR A 12 -0.83 25.03 25.83
CA TYR A 12 0.43 25.50 26.42
C TYR A 12 0.70 26.97 26.12
N VAL A 13 0.51 27.36 24.85
CA VAL A 13 0.66 28.74 24.41
C VAL A 13 -0.39 29.63 25.09
N GLY A 14 -1.64 29.18 25.17
CA GLY A 14 -2.73 29.89 25.84
C GLY A 14 -2.48 30.11 27.33
N THR A 15 -2.12 29.07 28.07
CA THR A 15 -1.76 29.18 29.50
C THR A 15 -0.54 30.09 29.69
N SER A 16 0.47 29.98 28.82
CA SER A 16 1.66 30.84 28.89
C SER A 16 1.33 32.32 28.66
N LEU A 17 0.52 32.62 27.64
CA LEU A 17 0.03 33.97 27.37
C LEU A 17 -0.81 34.52 28.51
N TYR A 18 -1.73 33.71 29.06
CA TYR A 18 -2.54 34.09 30.22
C TYR A 18 -1.65 34.45 31.42
N CYS A 19 -0.66 33.60 31.75
CA CYS A 19 0.28 33.86 32.83
C CYS A 19 1.11 35.13 32.59
N LEU A 20 1.56 35.38 31.35
CA LEU A 20 2.28 36.61 31.00
C LEU A 20 1.42 37.87 31.16
N LEU A 21 0.15 37.82 30.73
CA LEU A 21 -0.79 38.93 30.90
C LEU A 21 -1.09 39.20 32.39
N VAL A 22 -1.29 38.16 33.19
CA VAL A 22 -1.49 38.32 34.64
C VAL A 22 -0.23 38.91 35.29
N LEU A 23 0.97 38.45 34.93
CA LEU A 23 2.24 39.01 35.42
C LEU A 23 2.45 40.47 35.01
N GLN A 24 2.06 40.85 33.79
CA GLN A 24 2.12 42.25 33.33
C GLN A 24 1.25 43.16 34.22
N ASN A 25 0.01 42.75 34.50
CA ASN A 25 -0.91 43.50 35.37
C ASN A 25 -0.41 43.60 36.83
N VAL A 26 0.28 42.58 37.34
CA VAL A 26 0.90 42.61 38.68
C VAL A 26 2.04 43.63 38.74
N ARG A 27 2.81 43.79 37.65
CA ARG A 27 3.96 44.69 37.58
C ARG A 27 3.55 46.17 37.57
N GLU A 28 2.41 46.51 36.97
CA GLU A 28 1.87 47.87 36.95
C GLU A 28 1.31 48.31 38.31
N ALA A 29 0.87 47.37 39.15
CA ALA A 29 0.34 47.66 40.49
C ALA A 29 1.39 48.04 41.56
N GLN A 30 2.69 48.03 41.23
CA GLN A 30 3.78 48.41 42.15
C GLN A 30 4.12 49.92 42.14
N GLY A 31 3.42 50.75 41.37
CA GLY A 31 3.54 52.21 41.41
C GLY A 31 2.59 52.87 42.42
N ASP A 32 3.15 53.54 43.44
CA ASP A 32 2.52 54.52 44.37
C ASP A 32 1.18 54.18 45.07
N SER A 33 0.72 52.93 45.09
CA SER A 33 -0.48 52.49 45.82
C SER A 33 -0.30 51.11 46.48
N PRO A 34 -1.04 50.78 47.56
CA PRO A 34 -0.91 49.49 48.25
C PRO A 34 -1.16 48.35 47.25
N GLY A 35 -0.12 47.53 47.03
CA GLY A 35 -0.03 46.62 45.89
C GLY A 35 -1.27 45.74 45.69
N PHE A 36 -1.95 45.93 44.56
CA PHE A 36 -3.05 45.08 44.14
C PHE A 36 -2.48 43.77 43.58
N THR A 37 -2.79 42.65 44.24
CA THR A 37 -2.51 41.31 43.73
C THR A 37 -3.81 40.69 43.20
N PRO A 38 -3.96 40.44 41.89
CA PRO A 38 -5.14 39.81 41.32
C PRO A 38 -5.21 38.33 41.71
N GLN A 39 -5.68 38.05 42.93
CA GLN A 39 -5.69 36.70 43.52
C GLN A 39 -6.45 35.69 42.66
N VAL A 40 -7.60 36.08 42.09
CA VAL A 40 -8.39 35.23 41.19
C VAL A 40 -7.58 34.88 39.94
N GLY A 41 -6.89 35.85 39.34
CA GLY A 41 -6.08 35.64 38.15
C GLY A 41 -4.90 34.70 38.42
N THR A 42 -4.23 34.87 39.55
CA THR A 42 -3.13 33.99 39.96
C THR A 42 -3.62 32.57 40.27
N SER A 43 -4.77 32.41 40.94
CA SER A 43 -5.35 31.10 41.23
C SER A 43 -5.78 30.36 39.96
N VAL A 44 -6.40 31.07 39.00
CA VAL A 44 -6.73 30.50 37.68
C VAL A 44 -5.47 30.13 36.92
N GLY A 45 -4.43 30.97 36.94
CA GLY A 45 -3.14 30.68 36.30
C GLY A 45 -2.46 29.45 36.89
N LEU A 46 -2.51 29.27 38.21
CA LEU A 46 -1.99 28.08 38.88
C LEU A 46 -2.78 26.82 38.48
N LEU A 47 -4.12 26.90 38.45
CA LEU A 47 -4.97 25.80 38.00
C LEU A 47 -4.68 25.43 36.54
N LEU A 48 -4.59 26.42 35.66
CA LEU A 48 -4.24 26.23 34.25
C LEU A 48 -2.84 25.62 34.10
N GLY A 49 -1.88 26.03 34.94
CA GLY A 49 -0.54 25.44 34.98
C GLY A 49 -0.55 23.96 35.37
N LEU A 50 -1.34 23.58 36.38
CA LEU A 50 -1.52 22.18 36.78
C LEU A 50 -2.18 21.36 35.66
N ILE A 51 -3.20 21.92 35.00
CA ILE A 51 -3.85 21.30 33.85
C ILE A 51 -2.84 21.13 32.70
N SER A 52 -2.01 22.13 32.40
CA SER A 52 -0.96 22.06 31.38
C SER A 52 0.06 20.97 31.69
N MET A 53 0.48 20.83 32.95
CA MET A 53 1.38 19.75 33.39
C MET A 53 0.72 18.36 33.18
N GLY A 54 -0.54 18.21 33.55
CA GLY A 54 -1.30 16.97 33.32
C GLY A 54 -1.44 16.63 31.84
N MET A 55 -1.76 17.63 31.01
CA MET A 55 -1.82 17.46 29.56
C MET A 55 -0.47 17.10 28.96
N LEU A 56 0.65 17.63 29.45
CA LEU A 56 1.99 17.26 28.99
C LEU A 56 2.28 15.79 29.28
N ILE A 57 2.00 15.32 30.49
CA ILE A 57 2.19 13.92 30.86
C ILE A 57 1.32 13.02 29.99
N TRP A 58 0.06 13.38 29.79
CA TRP A 58 -0.85 12.65 28.91
C TRP A 58 -0.37 12.66 27.45
N PHE A 59 0.11 13.78 26.94
CA PHE A 59 0.67 13.90 25.59
C PHE A 59 1.91 13.01 25.42
N ILE A 60 2.85 13.06 26.37
CA ILE A 60 4.04 12.20 26.35
C ILE A 60 3.62 10.73 26.38
N HIS A 61 2.68 10.35 27.24
CA HIS A 61 2.21 8.97 27.31
C HIS A 61 1.55 8.55 25.99
N HIS A 62 0.65 9.37 25.44
CA HIS A 62 -0.03 9.10 24.18
C HIS A 62 0.95 8.95 23.01
N VAL A 63 1.86 9.91 22.85
CA VAL A 63 2.90 9.87 21.81
C VAL A 63 3.83 8.68 22.01
N ALA A 64 4.26 8.41 23.24
CA ALA A 64 5.10 7.26 23.53
C ALA A 64 4.40 5.94 23.23
N THR A 65 3.11 5.79 23.55
CA THR A 65 2.32 4.59 23.22
C THR A 65 2.03 4.46 21.73
N ALA A 66 1.79 5.56 21.02
CA ALA A 66 1.56 5.56 19.58
C ALA A 66 2.86 5.28 18.79
N ILE A 67 4.03 5.64 19.33
CA ILE A 67 5.34 5.34 18.77
C ILE A 67 5.80 3.91 19.07
N GLN A 68 5.09 3.16 19.93
CA GLN A 68 5.41 1.75 20.16
C GLN A 68 5.21 0.98 18.85
N ALA A 69 6.26 0.32 18.39
CA ALA A 69 6.26 -0.47 17.16
C ALA A 69 5.03 -1.40 17.03
N PRO A 70 4.53 -2.09 18.09
CA PRO A 70 3.33 -2.92 18.00
C PRO A 70 2.05 -2.20 17.52
N THR A 71 1.82 -0.95 17.93
CA THR A 71 0.62 -0.19 17.52
C THR A 71 0.71 0.21 16.05
N ILE A 72 1.87 0.75 15.62
CA ILE A 72 2.10 1.11 14.22
C ILE A 72 2.03 -0.13 13.33
N ILE A 73 2.65 -1.24 13.73
CA ILE A 73 2.59 -2.50 12.99
C ILE A 73 1.15 -2.98 12.83
N THR A 74 0.32 -2.83 13.87
CA THR A 74 -1.09 -3.24 13.79
C THR A 74 -1.88 -2.35 12.84
N GLU A 75 -1.70 -1.03 12.89
CA GLU A 75 -2.34 -0.07 11.98
C GLU A 75 -1.94 -0.33 10.52
N VAL A 76 -0.64 -0.39 10.23
CA VAL A 76 -0.14 -0.66 8.87
C VAL A 76 -0.56 -2.05 8.38
N SER A 77 -0.60 -3.07 9.27
CA SER A 77 -1.12 -4.38 8.88
C SER A 77 -2.60 -4.36 8.52
N HIS A 78 -3.38 -3.50 9.17
CA HIS A 78 -4.79 -3.32 8.83
C HIS A 78 -4.95 -2.63 7.48
N ASP A 79 -4.13 -1.61 7.19
CA ASP A 79 -4.12 -0.93 5.88
C ASP A 79 -3.78 -1.90 4.74
N LEU A 80 -2.84 -2.83 4.97
CA LEU A 80 -2.53 -3.90 4.00
C LEU A 80 -3.71 -4.87 3.81
N GLU A 81 -4.35 -5.30 4.89
CA GLU A 81 -5.52 -6.18 4.81
C GLU A 81 -6.68 -5.49 4.07
N GLU A 82 -6.96 -4.22 4.37
CA GLU A 82 -7.97 -3.42 3.67
C GLU A 82 -7.63 -3.24 2.18
N ALA A 83 -6.35 -3.00 1.86
CA ALA A 83 -5.90 -2.91 0.47
C ALA A 83 -6.11 -4.23 -0.29
N ILE A 84 -5.81 -5.38 0.34
CA ILE A 84 -6.07 -6.69 -0.25
C ILE A 84 -7.57 -6.90 -0.47
N ASP A 85 -8.40 -6.65 0.54
CA ASP A 85 -9.85 -6.83 0.45
C ASP A 85 -10.49 -5.96 -0.62
N ARG A 86 -10.01 -4.72 -0.74
CA ARG A 86 -10.51 -3.75 -1.71
C ARG A 86 -10.10 -4.09 -3.13
N LEU A 87 -8.83 -4.43 -3.35
CA LEU A 87 -8.26 -4.61 -4.68
C LEU A 87 -8.45 -6.03 -5.22
N PHE A 88 -8.64 -7.00 -4.32
CA PHE A 88 -8.80 -8.42 -4.63
C PHE A 88 -9.95 -9.03 -3.81
N PRO A 89 -11.21 -8.68 -4.12
CA PRO A 89 -12.36 -9.19 -3.36
C PRO A 89 -12.53 -10.71 -3.49
N GLU A 90 -12.95 -11.36 -2.39
CA GLU A 90 -13.13 -12.82 -2.25
C GLU A 90 -14.10 -13.43 -3.27
N ARG A 91 -15.15 -12.68 -3.60
CA ARG A 91 -16.06 -12.92 -4.71
C ARG A 91 -16.03 -11.65 -5.54
N MET A 92 -15.89 -11.75 -6.87
CA MET A 92 -16.44 -10.69 -7.71
C MET A 92 -17.93 -10.67 -7.35
N SER A 93 -18.34 -9.64 -6.63
CA SER A 93 -19.62 -9.58 -5.94
C SER A 93 -20.77 -10.01 -6.84
N GLU A 94 -21.66 -10.85 -6.30
CA GLU A 94 -23.00 -11.14 -6.83
C GLU A 94 -23.83 -9.84 -7.06
N GLU A 95 -23.34 -8.67 -6.66
CA GLU A 95 -23.88 -7.36 -7.02
C GLU A 95 -23.57 -6.94 -8.49
N SER A 96 -22.55 -7.52 -9.14
CA SER A 96 -22.40 -7.44 -10.61
C SER A 96 -23.11 -8.56 -11.36
N GLU A 97 -23.52 -9.64 -10.68
CA GLU A 97 -24.34 -10.70 -11.29
C GLU A 97 -25.85 -10.38 -11.25
N ASN A 98 -26.27 -9.39 -10.46
CA ASN A 98 -27.69 -9.00 -10.36
C ASN A 98 -28.11 -7.86 -11.33
N GLU A 99 -27.25 -7.41 -12.25
CA GLU A 99 -27.65 -6.49 -13.32
C GLU A 99 -27.27 -6.89 -14.76
N VAL A 100 -26.57 -8.01 -15.00
CA VAL A 100 -26.45 -8.56 -16.37
C VAL A 100 -26.47 -10.09 -16.35
N ASP A 101 -27.42 -10.65 -17.08
CA ASP A 101 -27.88 -12.04 -17.07
C ASP A 101 -26.83 -13.17 -17.00
N ALA A 102 -27.19 -14.16 -16.19
CA ALA A 102 -26.54 -15.44 -15.95
C ALA A 102 -26.61 -16.45 -17.12
N GLU A 103 -26.37 -16.02 -18.37
CA GLU A 103 -26.31 -16.92 -19.54
C GLU A 103 -25.24 -16.53 -20.59
N GLN A 104 -24.01 -16.19 -20.17
CA GLN A 104 -22.93 -15.96 -21.15
C GLN A 104 -21.85 -17.06 -21.13
N PRO A 105 -21.57 -17.71 -22.28
CA PRO A 105 -20.72 -18.90 -22.36
C PRO A 105 -19.23 -18.59 -22.14
N ASP A 106 -18.47 -19.60 -21.74
CA ASP A 106 -17.02 -19.65 -21.46
C ASP A 106 -16.07 -18.99 -22.50
N VAL A 107 -16.59 -18.51 -23.63
CA VAL A 107 -15.86 -17.91 -24.75
C VAL A 107 -15.31 -16.51 -24.42
N LEU A 108 -15.95 -15.75 -23.51
CA LEU A 108 -15.53 -14.39 -23.16
C LEU A 108 -14.29 -14.32 -22.24
N LYS A 109 -13.92 -15.43 -21.59
CA LYS A 109 -12.80 -15.51 -20.62
C LYS A 109 -11.41 -15.62 -21.26
N GLN A 110 -11.30 -15.78 -22.59
CA GLN A 110 -10.04 -16.10 -23.27
C GLN A 110 -9.57 -15.07 -24.30
N GLN A 111 -10.18 -13.88 -24.39
CA GLN A 111 -9.66 -12.86 -25.28
C GLN A 111 -8.30 -12.36 -24.81
N THR A 112 -7.28 -12.51 -25.67
CA THR A 112 -5.93 -12.02 -25.37
C THR A 112 -5.86 -10.52 -25.67
N PHE A 113 -4.98 -9.77 -24.97
CA PHE A 113 -4.72 -8.35 -25.24
C PHE A 113 -4.52 -8.09 -26.75
N GLN A 114 -3.74 -8.96 -27.40
CA GLN A 114 -3.43 -8.84 -28.82
C GLN A 114 -4.66 -8.99 -29.73
N GLU A 115 -5.62 -9.86 -29.37
CA GLU A 115 -6.86 -10.04 -30.12
C GLU A 115 -7.75 -8.80 -30.00
N ILE A 116 -7.87 -8.25 -28.79
CA ILE A 116 -8.63 -7.02 -28.53
C ILE A 116 -8.03 -5.87 -29.32
N LEU A 117 -6.73 -5.62 -29.19
CA LEU A 117 -6.06 -4.56 -29.92
C LEU A 117 -6.16 -4.74 -31.43
N SER A 118 -6.10 -5.97 -31.94
CA SER A 118 -6.28 -6.24 -33.37
C SER A 118 -7.69 -5.93 -33.89
N SER A 119 -8.71 -6.03 -33.03
CA SER A 119 -10.11 -5.76 -33.39
C SER A 119 -10.45 -4.28 -33.45
N VAL A 120 -9.73 -3.43 -32.71
CA VAL A 120 -9.98 -1.97 -32.63
C VAL A 120 -9.22 -1.24 -33.74
N GLY A 121 -8.15 -1.84 -34.29
CA GLY A 121 -7.39 -1.30 -35.42
C GLY A 121 -5.99 -0.84 -35.03
N LYS A 122 -5.29 -0.14 -35.94
CA LYS A 122 -3.90 0.33 -35.72
C LYS A 122 -3.81 1.75 -35.16
N ASN A 123 -4.90 2.49 -35.19
CA ASN A 123 -4.96 3.91 -34.90
C ASN A 123 -5.08 4.13 -33.39
N ASN A 124 -4.09 4.80 -32.81
CA ASN A 124 -4.08 5.14 -31.40
C ASN A 124 -3.47 6.52 -31.13
N VAL A 125 -3.90 7.12 -30.02
CA VAL A 125 -3.30 8.32 -29.44
C VAL A 125 -2.54 7.92 -28.18
N THR A 126 -1.29 8.36 -28.06
CA THR A 126 -0.49 8.20 -26.84
C THR A 126 -0.71 9.38 -25.91
N VAL A 127 -0.84 9.09 -24.62
CA VAL A 127 -0.96 10.10 -23.57
C VAL A 127 0.32 10.13 -22.75
N PRO A 128 1.24 11.08 -23.01
CA PRO A 128 2.44 11.26 -22.20
C PRO A 128 2.12 11.95 -20.88
N SER A 129 2.96 11.76 -19.86
CA SER A 129 2.84 12.49 -18.59
C SER A 129 3.40 13.91 -18.71
N HIS A 130 2.63 14.90 -18.26
CA HIS A 130 3.08 16.30 -18.17
C HIS A 130 3.87 16.61 -16.89
N LYS A 131 3.87 15.68 -15.92
CA LYS A 131 4.48 15.85 -14.59
C LYS A 131 5.31 14.63 -14.21
N GLU A 132 6.17 14.82 -13.23
CA GLU A 132 6.87 13.72 -12.56
C GLU A 132 6.27 13.48 -11.17
N GLY A 133 6.32 12.23 -10.70
CA GLY A 133 5.81 11.85 -9.39
C GLY A 133 5.29 10.43 -9.34
N TYR A 134 4.71 10.06 -8.21
CA TYR A 134 4.08 8.75 -8.03
C TYR A 134 2.63 8.76 -8.50
N ILE A 135 2.18 7.70 -9.16
CA ILE A 135 0.75 7.46 -9.36
C ILE A 135 0.12 7.18 -7.99
N GLU A 136 -0.64 8.13 -7.46
CA GLU A 136 -1.36 7.98 -6.19
C GLU A 136 -2.64 7.18 -6.37
N GLY A 137 -3.28 7.31 -7.54
CA GLY A 137 -4.48 6.56 -7.86
C GLY A 137 -4.95 6.75 -9.30
N ILE A 138 -5.77 5.82 -9.75
CA ILE A 138 -6.37 5.78 -11.08
C ILE A 138 -7.87 5.51 -10.92
N ASP A 139 -8.70 6.41 -11.43
CA ASP A 139 -10.15 6.18 -11.49
C ASP A 139 -10.52 5.30 -12.70
N GLY A 140 -10.61 4.00 -12.44
CA GLY A 140 -10.97 3.01 -13.45
C GLY A 140 -12.36 3.19 -14.05
N GLY A 141 -13.32 3.73 -13.29
CA GLY A 141 -14.68 3.96 -13.79
C GLY A 141 -14.69 5.05 -14.85
N SER A 142 -14.01 6.16 -14.57
CA SER A 142 -13.84 7.25 -15.55
C SER A 142 -13.09 6.81 -16.81
N LEU A 143 -12.14 5.88 -16.71
CA LEU A 143 -11.48 5.31 -17.90
C LEU A 143 -12.44 4.48 -18.76
N ILE A 144 -13.36 3.71 -18.15
CA ILE A 144 -14.39 2.96 -18.88
C ILE A 144 -15.35 3.94 -19.57
N SER A 145 -15.79 5.00 -18.87
CA SER A 145 -16.64 6.04 -19.46
C SER A 145 -15.98 6.73 -20.65
N LEU A 146 -14.69 7.05 -20.56
CA LEU A 146 -13.90 7.60 -21.67
C LEU A 146 -13.84 6.63 -22.86
N ALA A 147 -13.59 5.34 -22.59
CA ALA A 147 -13.55 4.32 -23.63
C ALA A 147 -14.92 4.15 -24.33
N LEU A 148 -16.02 4.26 -23.59
CA LEU A 148 -17.39 4.22 -24.12
C LEU A 148 -17.69 5.43 -25.02
N GLU A 149 -17.35 6.64 -24.57
CA GLU A 149 -17.57 7.88 -25.34
C GLU A 149 -16.84 7.86 -26.68
N LEU A 150 -15.62 7.31 -26.69
CA LEU A 150 -14.77 7.23 -27.89
C LEU A 150 -15.03 6.00 -28.75
N ASN A 151 -15.95 5.13 -28.32
CA ASN A 151 -16.13 3.78 -28.86
C ASN A 151 -14.78 3.07 -29.10
N GLY A 152 -13.96 3.02 -28.06
CA GLY A 152 -12.56 2.60 -28.14
C GLY A 152 -12.11 1.75 -26.95
N VAL A 153 -10.79 1.58 -26.84
CA VAL A 153 -10.12 0.83 -25.77
C VAL A 153 -8.96 1.64 -25.20
N VAL A 154 -8.88 1.72 -23.88
CA VAL A 154 -7.77 2.34 -23.15
C VAL A 154 -6.75 1.27 -22.77
N GLU A 155 -5.56 1.32 -23.38
CA GLU A 155 -4.40 0.55 -22.93
C GLU A 155 -3.65 1.35 -21.86
N LEU A 156 -3.87 1.00 -20.59
CA LEU A 156 -3.23 1.64 -19.45
C LEU A 156 -1.83 1.04 -19.25
N MET A 157 -0.81 1.92 -19.23
CA MET A 157 0.61 1.56 -19.19
C MET A 157 1.29 1.88 -17.86
N CYS A 158 0.53 2.37 -16.88
CA CYS A 158 1.00 2.67 -15.53
C CYS A 158 0.05 2.05 -14.49
N LYS A 159 0.57 1.81 -13.29
CA LYS A 159 -0.22 1.40 -12.12
C LYS A 159 -0.03 2.35 -10.93
N PRO A 160 -0.96 2.38 -9.98
CA PRO A 160 -0.72 2.99 -8.68
C PRO A 160 0.61 2.49 -8.10
N GLY A 161 1.40 3.42 -7.55
CA GLY A 161 2.74 3.15 -7.06
C GLY A 161 3.88 3.45 -8.02
N ASP A 162 3.65 3.43 -9.33
CA ASP A 162 4.71 3.72 -10.30
C ASP A 162 5.23 5.15 -10.12
N TYR A 163 6.55 5.32 -10.16
CA TYR A 163 7.15 6.65 -10.32
C TYR A 163 7.25 6.96 -11.81
N ILE A 164 6.56 8.01 -12.22
CA ILE A 164 6.48 8.45 -13.62
C ILE A 164 7.41 9.64 -13.83
N THR A 165 8.18 9.57 -14.92
CA THR A 165 9.00 10.69 -15.40
C THR A 165 8.23 11.52 -16.43
N LYS A 166 8.64 12.78 -16.62
CA LYS A 166 8.04 13.63 -17.65
C LYS A 166 8.17 12.98 -19.04
N GLU A 167 7.13 13.10 -19.87
CA GLU A 167 6.98 12.49 -21.20
C GLU A 167 6.84 10.96 -21.23
N GLN A 168 6.90 10.28 -20.09
CA GLN A 168 6.61 8.85 -20.03
C GLN A 168 5.14 8.58 -20.39
N ILE A 169 4.90 7.56 -21.20
CA ILE A 169 3.55 7.22 -21.67
C ILE A 169 2.74 6.62 -20.51
N LEU A 170 1.59 7.22 -20.22
CA LEU A 170 0.64 6.77 -19.21
C LEU A 170 -0.38 5.79 -19.78
N ALA A 171 -0.89 6.08 -20.97
CA ALA A 171 -1.89 5.27 -21.64
C ALA A 171 -1.80 5.41 -23.17
N ARG A 172 -2.37 4.44 -23.89
CA ARG A 172 -2.73 4.57 -25.31
C ARG A 172 -4.23 4.41 -25.48
N ILE A 173 -4.83 5.24 -26.31
CA ILE A 173 -6.26 5.25 -26.59
C ILE A 173 -6.45 4.75 -28.00
N TRP A 174 -7.06 3.58 -28.14
CA TRP A 174 -7.34 2.90 -29.39
C TRP A 174 -8.76 3.22 -29.83
N PHE A 175 -8.95 3.65 -31.07
CA PHE A 175 -10.25 4.06 -31.61
C PHE A 175 -10.77 3.01 -32.59
N GLN A 176 -12.03 2.60 -32.44
CA GLN A 176 -12.65 1.67 -33.38
C GLN A 176 -12.98 2.40 -34.69
N ASP A 177 -12.56 1.81 -35.82
CA ASP A 177 -12.89 2.28 -37.18
C ASP A 177 -12.51 3.75 -37.48
N ALA A 178 -11.54 4.32 -36.76
CA ALA A 178 -11.08 5.68 -37.03
C ALA A 178 -10.40 5.78 -38.42
N THR A 179 -10.88 6.68 -39.27
CA THR A 179 -10.15 7.06 -40.48
C THR A 179 -8.91 7.87 -40.10
N GLU A 180 -7.84 7.87 -40.91
CA GLU A 180 -6.64 8.70 -40.66
C GLU A 180 -6.99 10.19 -40.45
N THR A 181 -8.13 10.63 -40.98
CA THR A 181 -8.72 11.97 -40.81
C THR A 181 -9.23 12.27 -39.39
N ASP A 182 -9.73 11.28 -38.65
CA ASP A 182 -10.29 11.50 -37.29
C ASP A 182 -9.18 11.76 -36.26
N LEU A 183 -8.01 11.15 -36.44
CA LEU A 183 -6.80 11.40 -35.64
C LEU A 183 -6.14 12.75 -35.93
N ALA A 184 -6.45 13.38 -37.07
CA ALA A 184 -5.87 14.67 -37.46
C ALA A 184 -6.51 15.87 -36.71
N HIS A 185 -7.60 15.65 -35.97
CA HIS A 185 -8.23 16.67 -35.14
C HIS A 185 -7.47 16.88 -33.83
N GLN A 186 -6.56 17.87 -33.83
CA GLN A 186 -5.78 18.27 -32.65
C GLN A 186 -6.65 18.51 -31.41
N GLU A 187 -7.84 19.11 -31.58
CA GLU A 187 -8.77 19.40 -30.48
C GLU A 187 -9.27 18.11 -29.78
N GLN A 188 -9.56 17.06 -30.55
CA GLN A 188 -10.01 15.79 -29.98
C GLN A 188 -8.88 15.08 -29.24
N THR A 189 -7.68 15.07 -29.82
CA THR A 189 -6.48 14.54 -29.16
C THR A 189 -6.19 15.23 -27.83
N GLU A 190 -6.26 16.57 -27.81
CA GLU A 190 -6.03 17.36 -26.60
C GLU A 190 -7.11 17.10 -25.52
N SER A 191 -8.38 17.00 -25.92
CA SER A 191 -9.49 16.67 -25.01
C SER A 191 -9.29 15.30 -24.34
N VAL A 192 -8.89 14.29 -25.12
CA VAL A 192 -8.64 12.93 -24.61
C VAL A 192 -7.46 12.92 -23.64
N CYS A 193 -6.34 13.57 -24.00
CA CYS A 193 -5.18 13.70 -23.11
C CYS A 193 -5.56 14.37 -21.78
N ASN A 194 -6.29 15.50 -21.84
CA ASN A 194 -6.75 16.22 -20.66
C ASN A 194 -7.66 15.36 -19.76
N THR A 195 -8.49 14.50 -20.36
CA THR A 195 -9.37 13.60 -19.60
C THR A 195 -8.57 12.54 -18.87
N VAL A 196 -7.62 11.89 -19.56
CA VAL A 196 -6.73 10.90 -18.93
C VAL A 196 -5.89 11.53 -17.81
N HIS A 197 -5.36 12.74 -18.00
CA HIS A 197 -4.61 13.46 -16.95
C HIS A 197 -5.46 13.84 -15.73
N ARG A 198 -6.79 13.98 -15.87
CA ARG A 198 -7.68 14.21 -14.72
C ARG A 198 -7.99 12.92 -13.96
N VAL A 199 -7.94 11.78 -14.65
CA VAL A 199 -8.29 10.46 -14.12
C VAL A 199 -7.09 9.77 -13.44
N ILE A 200 -5.88 10.06 -13.89
CA ILE A 200 -4.63 9.58 -13.31
C ILE A 200 -4.08 10.65 -12.35
N ILE A 201 -4.10 10.34 -11.06
CA ILE A 201 -3.63 11.25 -10.01
C ILE A 201 -2.14 11.02 -9.80
N ILE A 202 -1.33 12.04 -10.11
CA ILE A 202 0.12 12.04 -9.88
C ILE A 202 0.43 12.98 -8.72
N GLY A 203 1.13 12.47 -7.71
CA GLY A 203 1.53 13.24 -6.54
C GLY A 203 2.94 12.90 -6.05
N HIS A 204 3.26 13.33 -4.84
CA HIS A 204 4.64 13.33 -4.33
C HIS A 204 5.00 12.07 -3.52
N ARG A 205 4.02 11.21 -3.23
CA ARG A 205 4.20 10.00 -2.42
C ARG A 205 3.34 8.87 -2.95
N ARG A 206 3.69 7.63 -2.59
CA ARG A 206 2.80 6.48 -2.80
C ARG A 206 1.66 6.51 -1.78
N THR A 207 0.56 5.81 -2.09
CA THR A 207 -0.56 5.63 -1.16
C THR A 207 -1.00 4.17 -1.13
N PRO A 208 -1.29 3.59 0.05
CA PRO A 208 -1.61 2.16 0.16
C PRO A 208 -2.99 1.80 -0.42
N ARG A 209 -3.88 2.80 -0.58
CA ARG A 209 -5.30 2.61 -0.95
C ARG A 209 -5.50 1.86 -2.27
N GLN A 210 -4.62 2.05 -3.25
CA GLN A 210 -4.68 1.37 -4.55
C GLN A 210 -3.38 0.64 -4.91
N ASP A 211 -2.43 0.55 -3.97
CA ASP A 211 -1.12 -0.06 -4.16
C ASP A 211 -0.85 -1.05 -3.01
N VAL A 212 -1.23 -2.30 -3.24
CA VAL A 212 -1.03 -3.40 -2.27
C VAL A 212 0.45 -3.66 -2.00
N SER A 213 1.31 -3.46 -3.01
CA SER A 213 2.75 -3.62 -2.87
C SER A 213 3.30 -2.59 -1.91
N TYR A 214 2.84 -1.33 -2.02
CA TYR A 214 3.25 -0.29 -1.09
C TYR A 214 2.70 -0.49 0.32
N ALA A 215 1.43 -0.92 0.46
CA ALA A 215 0.89 -1.27 1.77
C ALA A 215 1.71 -2.37 2.47
N ALA A 216 2.20 -3.36 1.71
CA ALA A 216 3.10 -4.38 2.23
C ALA A 216 4.50 -3.82 2.54
N LEU A 217 5.02 -2.94 1.67
CA LEU A 217 6.31 -2.29 1.86
C LEU A 217 6.37 -1.42 3.11
N GLU A 218 5.27 -0.84 3.58
CA GLU A 218 5.24 -0.09 4.84
C GLU A 218 5.57 -0.99 6.04
N LEU A 219 5.06 -2.24 6.08
CA LEU A 219 5.48 -3.23 7.09
C LEU A 219 6.94 -3.65 6.92
N VAL A 220 7.38 -3.82 5.67
CA VAL A 220 8.77 -4.18 5.35
C VAL A 220 9.72 -3.09 5.81
N GLU A 221 9.37 -1.81 5.66
CA GLU A 221 10.20 -0.69 6.10
C GLU A 221 10.39 -0.69 7.62
N ILE A 222 9.34 -1.01 8.38
CA ILE A 222 9.43 -1.19 9.84
C ILE A 222 10.37 -2.37 10.17
N ALA A 223 10.19 -3.51 9.50
CA ALA A 223 11.01 -4.71 9.71
C ALA A 223 12.49 -4.44 9.41
N VAL A 224 12.79 -3.85 8.24
CA VAL A 224 14.15 -3.53 7.80
C VAL A 224 14.82 -2.50 8.71
N ARG A 225 14.10 -1.45 9.13
CA ARG A 225 14.62 -0.50 10.13
C ARG A 225 14.95 -1.20 11.45
N ALA A 226 14.09 -2.10 11.92
CA ALA A 226 14.34 -2.85 13.14
C ALA A 226 15.58 -3.76 13.02
N LEU A 227 15.80 -4.37 11.85
CA LEU A 227 16.97 -5.21 11.55
C LEU A 227 18.26 -4.42 11.26
N SER A 228 18.16 -3.10 11.10
CA SER A 228 19.34 -2.28 10.80
C SER A 228 20.39 -2.36 11.93
N PRO A 229 21.70 -2.23 11.63
CA PRO A 229 22.77 -2.37 12.63
C PRO A 229 22.65 -1.41 13.83
N GLY A 230 21.94 -0.28 13.66
CA GLY A 230 21.74 0.71 14.72
C GLY A 230 20.63 0.37 15.72
N ILE A 231 19.67 -0.49 15.34
CA ILE A 231 18.56 -0.91 16.21
C ILE A 231 18.73 -2.37 16.62
N ASN A 232 18.89 -3.26 15.63
CA ASN A 232 19.07 -4.70 15.82
C ASN A 232 18.00 -5.35 16.73
N ASP A 233 16.73 -5.05 16.44
CA ASP A 233 15.56 -5.60 17.13
C ASP A 233 14.86 -6.68 16.28
N PRO A 234 15.24 -7.96 16.43
CA PRO A 234 14.62 -9.05 15.68
C PRO A 234 13.17 -9.33 16.10
N PHE A 235 12.72 -8.95 17.30
CA PHE A 235 11.35 -9.24 17.74
C PHE A 235 10.33 -8.36 17.01
N THR A 236 10.65 -7.09 16.82
CA THR A 236 9.84 -6.19 16.00
C THR A 236 9.77 -6.68 14.55
N ALA A 237 10.90 -7.10 13.97
CA ALA A 237 10.92 -7.66 12.62
C ALA A 237 10.11 -8.96 12.49
N MET A 238 10.23 -9.88 13.46
CA MET A 238 9.42 -11.10 13.49
C MET A 238 7.92 -10.80 13.58
N THR A 239 7.53 -9.78 14.34
CA THR A 239 6.13 -9.33 14.42
C THR A 239 5.64 -8.83 13.06
N CYS A 240 6.46 -8.07 12.32
CA CYS A 240 6.12 -7.64 10.96
C CYS A 240 5.98 -8.85 10.01
N VAL A 241 6.86 -9.84 10.11
CA VAL A 241 6.79 -11.08 9.33
C VAL A 241 5.54 -11.89 9.64
N ASP A 242 5.11 -11.97 10.91
CA ASP A 242 3.84 -12.62 11.27
C ASP A 242 2.64 -11.90 10.61
N ARG A 243 2.62 -10.56 10.64
CA ARG A 243 1.56 -9.76 9.99
C ARG A 243 1.56 -9.90 8.48
N LEU A 244 2.73 -9.83 7.83
CA LEU A 244 2.88 -10.07 6.40
C LEU A 244 2.44 -11.48 6.04
N GLY A 245 2.82 -12.49 6.83
CA GLY A 245 2.41 -13.88 6.65
C GLY A 245 0.89 -14.05 6.66
N GLY A 246 0.20 -13.43 7.64
CA GLY A 246 -1.25 -13.45 7.72
C GLY A 246 -1.92 -12.75 6.52
N ALA A 247 -1.46 -11.56 6.15
CA ALA A 247 -2.00 -10.82 5.00
C ALA A 247 -1.76 -11.55 3.67
N MET A 248 -0.56 -12.10 3.45
CA MET A 248 -0.24 -12.87 2.25
C MET A 248 -1.00 -14.19 2.19
N GLY A 249 -1.31 -14.81 3.34
CA GLY A 249 -2.20 -15.97 3.40
C GLY A 249 -3.58 -15.65 2.82
N ARG A 250 -4.19 -14.53 3.25
CA ARG A 250 -5.46 -14.06 2.67
C ARG A 250 -5.32 -13.72 1.20
N PHE A 251 -4.25 -13.04 0.80
CA PHE A 251 -4.02 -12.66 -0.58
C PHE A 251 -3.87 -13.89 -1.51
N ALA A 252 -3.27 -14.98 -1.02
CA ALA A 252 -3.09 -16.22 -1.77
C ALA A 252 -4.42 -16.89 -2.17
N GLU A 253 -5.50 -16.64 -1.43
CA GLU A 253 -6.85 -17.15 -1.69
C GLU A 253 -7.63 -16.29 -2.70
N ARG A 254 -7.15 -15.07 -3.00
CA ARG A 254 -7.87 -14.14 -3.86
C ARG A 254 -7.70 -14.46 -5.35
N PRO A 255 -8.73 -14.18 -6.17
CA PRO A 255 -8.63 -14.33 -7.62
C PRO A 255 -7.59 -13.35 -8.19
N LYS A 256 -7.01 -13.72 -9.35
CA LYS A 256 -6.14 -12.80 -10.10
C LYS A 256 -6.98 -11.58 -10.52
N PRO A 257 -6.47 -10.34 -10.37
CA PRO A 257 -7.21 -9.16 -10.77
C PRO A 257 -7.46 -9.19 -12.28
N ALA A 258 -8.65 -8.76 -12.69
CA ALA A 258 -8.99 -8.67 -14.10
C ALA A 258 -8.13 -7.61 -14.79
N GLN A 259 -7.20 -8.05 -15.64
CA GLN A 259 -6.37 -7.18 -16.48
C GLN A 259 -7.17 -6.56 -17.63
N ILE A 260 -8.33 -7.13 -17.95
CA ILE A 260 -9.27 -6.62 -18.95
C ILE A 260 -10.53 -6.19 -18.21
N ARG A 261 -10.81 -4.89 -18.18
CA ARG A 261 -12.04 -4.34 -17.64
C ARG A 261 -13.03 -4.12 -18.76
N ARG A 262 -14.25 -4.62 -18.57
CA ARG A 262 -15.33 -4.57 -19.55
C ARG A 262 -16.42 -3.59 -19.09
N ASP A 263 -17.19 -3.08 -20.03
CA ASP A 263 -18.42 -2.32 -19.74
C ASP A 263 -19.60 -3.24 -19.40
N SER A 264 -20.79 -2.66 -19.25
CA SER A 264 -22.05 -3.38 -18.99
C SER A 264 -22.45 -4.34 -20.12
N ASP A 265 -21.96 -4.11 -21.34
CA ASP A 265 -22.25 -4.95 -22.51
C ASP A 265 -21.18 -6.04 -22.70
N SER A 266 -20.34 -6.29 -21.69
CA SER A 266 -19.21 -7.23 -21.73
C SER A 266 -18.15 -6.90 -22.79
N ILE A 267 -18.08 -5.65 -23.28
CA ILE A 267 -17.08 -5.22 -24.27
C ILE A 267 -15.80 -4.77 -23.54
N PRO A 268 -14.59 -5.20 -23.95
CA PRO A 268 -13.35 -4.71 -23.36
C PRO A 268 -13.22 -3.20 -23.52
N ARG A 269 -12.95 -2.48 -22.44
CA ARG A 269 -12.77 -1.02 -22.43
C ARG A 269 -11.44 -0.56 -21.88
N VAL A 270 -10.89 -1.25 -20.89
CA VAL A 270 -9.59 -0.91 -20.30
C VAL A 270 -8.71 -2.15 -20.22
N LEU A 271 -7.51 -2.05 -20.77
CA LEU A 271 -6.46 -3.06 -20.72
C LEU A 271 -5.37 -2.58 -19.75
N VAL A 272 -5.24 -3.25 -18.61
CA VAL A 272 -4.24 -2.94 -17.58
C VAL A 272 -3.00 -3.77 -17.84
N THR A 273 -1.95 -3.15 -18.39
CA THR A 273 -0.71 -3.86 -18.77
C THR A 273 0.26 -4.04 -17.61
N SER A 274 0.11 -3.25 -16.54
CA SER A 274 0.94 -3.29 -15.34
C SER A 274 0.02 -3.44 -14.12
N ALA A 275 0.18 -4.53 -13.37
CA ALA A 275 -0.50 -4.74 -12.08
C ALA A 275 0.37 -5.71 -11.27
N ASP A 276 0.60 -5.39 -9.99
CA ASP A 276 1.25 -6.34 -9.10
C ASP A 276 0.31 -7.50 -8.79
N ASP A 277 0.82 -8.72 -8.92
CA ASP A 277 0.13 -9.90 -8.46
C ASP A 277 0.75 -10.46 -7.17
N PHE A 278 0.23 -11.60 -6.72
CA PHE A 278 0.70 -12.27 -5.51
C PHE A 278 2.22 -12.49 -5.50
N ALA A 279 2.81 -12.84 -6.66
CA ALA A 279 4.23 -13.12 -6.74
C ALA A 279 5.06 -11.85 -6.53
N ASP A 280 4.66 -10.75 -7.17
CA ASP A 280 5.34 -9.45 -7.06
C ASP A 280 5.36 -8.97 -5.60
N VAL A 281 4.21 -9.03 -4.92
CA VAL A 281 4.09 -8.57 -3.52
C VAL A 281 4.84 -9.49 -2.57
N LEU A 282 4.74 -10.83 -2.73
CA LEU A 282 5.42 -11.78 -1.86
C LEU A 282 6.95 -11.63 -1.97
N THR A 283 7.48 -11.64 -3.20
CA THR A 283 8.92 -11.53 -3.44
C THR A 283 9.45 -10.15 -3.05
N GLY A 284 8.73 -9.08 -3.36
CA GLY A 284 9.11 -7.72 -2.95
C GLY A 284 9.15 -7.56 -1.43
N SER A 285 8.22 -8.19 -0.71
CA SER A 285 8.12 -8.06 0.75
C SER A 285 9.14 -8.94 1.49
N PHE A 286 9.14 -10.24 1.22
CA PHE A 286 10.04 -11.18 1.91
C PHE A 286 11.49 -11.01 1.45
N GLY A 287 11.72 -10.63 0.19
CA GLY A 287 13.06 -10.45 -0.36
C GLY A 287 13.90 -9.41 0.39
N MET A 288 13.32 -8.24 0.70
CA MET A 288 14.03 -7.21 1.47
C MET A 288 14.27 -7.64 2.92
N ILE A 289 13.30 -8.29 3.58
CA ILE A 289 13.50 -8.78 4.95
C ILE A 289 14.59 -9.85 4.99
N ARG A 290 14.66 -10.73 3.98
CA ARG A 290 15.75 -11.71 3.84
C ARG A 290 17.11 -11.02 3.75
N GLU A 291 17.23 -9.97 2.94
CA GLU A 291 18.50 -9.25 2.75
C GLU A 291 19.03 -8.59 4.03
N TYR A 292 18.15 -8.11 4.90
CA TYR A 292 18.57 -7.50 6.17
C TYR A 292 18.59 -8.51 7.34
N GLY A 293 17.82 -9.59 7.23
CA GLY A 293 17.57 -10.56 8.28
C GLY A 293 18.35 -11.87 8.19
N PHE A 294 19.12 -12.11 7.11
CA PHE A 294 19.81 -13.39 6.88
C PHE A 294 20.75 -13.81 8.03
N SER A 295 21.31 -12.84 8.77
CA SER A 295 22.24 -13.10 9.87
C SER A 295 21.54 -13.47 11.18
N SER A 296 20.21 -13.30 11.24
CA SER A 296 19.39 -13.60 12.40
C SER A 296 18.66 -14.92 12.20
N THR A 297 19.13 -15.98 12.85
CA THR A 297 18.49 -17.29 12.82
C THR A 297 17.01 -17.23 13.18
N ALA A 298 16.66 -16.43 14.19
CA ALA A 298 15.27 -16.29 14.64
C ALA A 298 14.37 -15.72 13.53
N VAL A 299 14.85 -14.70 12.81
CA VAL A 299 14.10 -14.06 11.72
C VAL A 299 13.98 -15.00 10.53
N SER A 300 15.06 -15.69 10.13
CA SER A 300 15.00 -16.64 9.02
C SER A 300 14.06 -17.81 9.29
N LEU A 301 14.05 -18.36 10.52
CA LEU A 301 13.09 -19.39 10.91
C LEU A 301 11.66 -18.87 10.90
N LYS A 302 11.45 -17.63 11.38
CA LYS A 302 10.15 -16.97 11.37
C LYS A 302 9.63 -16.72 9.95
N MET A 303 10.49 -16.36 9.01
CA MET A 303 10.12 -16.23 7.60
C MET A 303 9.70 -17.58 6.99
N LEU A 304 10.41 -18.68 7.29
CA LEU A 304 9.96 -20.02 6.86
C LEU A 304 8.61 -20.41 7.47
N GLU A 305 8.38 -20.08 8.74
CA GLU A 305 7.09 -20.31 9.41
C GLU A 305 5.97 -19.53 8.70
N ALA A 306 6.20 -18.25 8.38
CA ALA A 306 5.24 -17.42 7.65
C ALA A 306 4.97 -17.97 6.23
N LEU A 307 6.01 -18.34 5.47
CA LEU A 307 5.86 -18.97 4.16
C LEU A 307 5.07 -20.29 4.24
N SER A 308 5.29 -21.09 5.28
CA SER A 308 4.50 -22.30 5.55
C SER A 308 3.05 -21.99 5.92
N GLY A 309 2.80 -20.90 6.65
CA GLY A 309 1.47 -20.38 6.93
C GLY A 309 0.75 -20.02 5.62
N ILE A 310 1.39 -19.21 4.77
CA ILE A 310 0.87 -18.79 3.45
C ILE A 310 0.58 -20.02 2.58
N ALA A 311 1.46 -21.02 2.57
CA ALA A 311 1.28 -22.25 1.82
C ALA A 311 0.02 -23.06 2.24
N SER A 312 -0.52 -22.86 3.44
CA SER A 312 -1.81 -23.47 3.83
C SER A 312 -2.99 -22.92 3.03
N HIS A 313 -2.87 -21.70 2.53
CA HIS A 313 -3.94 -20.93 1.89
C HIS A 313 -3.77 -20.88 0.36
N ALA A 314 -2.56 -21.10 -0.13
CA ALA A 314 -2.27 -21.16 -1.56
C ALA A 314 -2.72 -22.49 -2.18
N SER A 315 -3.63 -22.43 -3.16
CA SER A 315 -4.04 -23.60 -3.96
C SER A 315 -3.56 -23.55 -5.41
N ARG A 316 -3.09 -22.39 -5.89
CA ARG A 316 -2.68 -22.17 -7.28
C ARG A 316 -1.22 -22.59 -7.49
N PRO A 317 -0.88 -23.38 -8.52
CA PRO A 317 0.49 -23.82 -8.78
C PRO A 317 1.50 -22.66 -8.90
N ASP A 318 1.11 -21.55 -9.53
CA ASP A 318 1.96 -20.36 -9.65
C ASP A 318 2.31 -19.77 -8.27
N HIS A 319 1.34 -19.68 -7.36
CA HIS A 319 1.57 -19.17 -6.00
C HIS A 319 2.48 -20.11 -5.21
N LEU A 320 2.25 -21.43 -5.30
CA LEU A 320 3.09 -22.44 -4.65
C LEU A 320 4.53 -22.38 -5.15
N LYS A 321 4.73 -22.17 -6.45
CA LYS A 321 6.04 -22.00 -7.06
C LYS A 321 6.75 -20.75 -6.54
N THR A 322 6.05 -19.61 -6.43
CA THR A 322 6.65 -18.39 -5.87
C THR A 322 7.04 -18.58 -4.40
N ILE A 323 6.20 -19.25 -3.59
CA ILE A 323 6.52 -19.55 -2.19
C ILE A 323 7.78 -20.43 -2.10
N LEU A 324 7.90 -21.44 -2.95
CA LEU A 324 9.09 -22.29 -3.01
C LEU A 324 10.34 -21.49 -3.40
N GLN A 325 10.26 -20.65 -4.43
CA GLN A 325 11.37 -19.81 -4.88
C GLN A 325 11.87 -18.88 -3.78
N GLU A 326 10.95 -18.28 -3.02
CA GLU A 326 11.31 -17.41 -1.89
C GLU A 326 11.94 -18.19 -0.73
N ALA A 327 11.44 -19.40 -0.44
CA ALA A 327 12.04 -20.30 0.55
C ALA A 327 13.46 -20.75 0.15
N GLU A 328 13.68 -21.07 -1.13
CA GLU A 328 14.99 -21.44 -1.67
C GLU A 328 15.98 -20.27 -1.60
N ALA A 329 15.54 -19.07 -1.97
CA ALA A 329 16.34 -17.86 -1.85
C ALA A 329 16.73 -17.58 -0.39
N LEU A 330 15.79 -17.75 0.55
CA LEU A 330 16.06 -17.66 1.99
C LEU A 330 17.07 -18.71 2.47
N LYS A 331 16.94 -19.95 2.01
CA LYS A 331 17.91 -21.02 2.33
C LYS A 331 19.30 -20.67 1.84
N SER A 332 19.45 -20.20 0.59
CA SER A 332 20.74 -19.78 0.04
C SER A 332 21.37 -18.68 0.90
N ALA A 333 20.61 -17.62 1.20
CA ALA A 333 21.10 -16.50 2.01
C ALA A 333 21.54 -16.93 3.43
N PHE A 334 20.80 -17.86 4.03
CA PHE A 334 21.07 -18.41 5.35
C PHE A 334 22.34 -19.30 5.35
N GLU A 335 22.50 -20.18 4.36
CA GLU A 335 23.63 -21.12 4.30
C GLU A 335 24.97 -20.44 3.98
N ASP A 336 24.94 -19.33 3.25
CA ASP A 336 26.14 -18.53 2.90
C ASP A 336 26.80 -17.85 4.12
N HIS A 337 26.13 -17.85 5.28
CA HIS A 337 26.61 -17.22 6.51
C HIS A 337 27.17 -18.21 7.55
N HIS A 338 28.02 -17.68 8.43
CA HIS A 338 28.62 -18.47 9.50
C HIS A 338 27.62 -18.73 10.63
N ILE A 339 26.90 -19.83 10.52
CA ILE A 339 25.82 -20.23 11.44
C ILE A 339 26.24 -21.49 12.19
N VAL A 340 25.91 -21.53 13.49
CA VAL A 340 26.18 -22.68 14.35
C VAL A 340 25.41 -23.91 13.85
N GLN A 341 26.03 -25.08 13.91
CA GLN A 341 25.48 -26.33 13.38
C GLN A 341 24.07 -26.65 13.89
N THR A 342 23.79 -26.40 15.17
CA THR A 342 22.46 -26.66 15.76
C THR A 342 21.36 -25.86 15.07
N ASP A 343 21.63 -24.60 14.71
CA ASP A 343 20.66 -23.73 14.06
C ASP A 343 20.50 -24.07 12.58
N ARG A 344 21.58 -24.51 11.91
CA ARG A 344 21.50 -25.08 10.56
C ARG A 344 20.55 -26.28 10.49
N ILE A 345 20.63 -27.19 11.47
CA ILE A 345 19.73 -28.35 11.53
C ILE A 345 18.28 -27.92 11.70
N LYS A 346 17.99 -26.95 12.59
CA LYS A 346 16.63 -26.43 12.78
C LYS A 346 16.07 -25.81 11.50
N PHE A 347 16.88 -25.00 10.82
CA PHE A 347 16.48 -24.37 9.57
C PHE A 347 16.19 -25.41 8.49
N GLN A 348 17.08 -26.38 8.30
CA GLN A 348 16.90 -27.47 7.33
C GLN A 348 15.63 -28.28 7.59
N GLN A 349 15.32 -28.58 8.86
CA GLN A 349 14.07 -29.26 9.23
C GLN A 349 12.83 -28.42 8.92
N ALA A 350 12.86 -27.12 9.20
CA ALA A 350 11.76 -26.22 8.88
C ALA A 350 11.55 -26.08 7.37
N PHE A 351 12.65 -25.94 6.61
CA PHE A 351 12.63 -25.89 5.16
C PHE A 351 12.07 -27.17 4.54
N LEU A 352 12.51 -28.35 5.02
CA LEU A 352 12.01 -29.63 4.53
C LEU A 352 10.49 -29.79 4.74
N ARG A 353 9.98 -29.39 5.92
CA ARG A 353 8.53 -29.41 6.20
C ARG A 353 7.75 -28.51 5.25
N LEU A 354 8.31 -27.35 4.89
CA LEU A 354 7.70 -26.46 3.91
C LEU A 354 7.68 -27.11 2.52
N THR A 355 8.79 -27.67 2.06
CA THR A 355 8.86 -28.31 0.73
C THR A 355 7.93 -29.51 0.62
N GLU A 356 7.89 -30.38 1.63
CA GLU A 356 6.97 -31.54 1.69
C GLU A 356 5.50 -31.10 1.61
N LYS A 357 5.17 -29.93 2.19
CA LYS A 357 3.82 -29.37 2.14
C LYS A 357 3.45 -28.83 0.76
N LEU A 358 4.42 -28.29 0.02
CA LEU A 358 4.22 -27.73 -1.32
C LEU A 358 4.15 -28.82 -2.41
N GLU A 359 4.85 -29.95 -2.22
CA GLU A 359 4.97 -31.04 -3.21
C GLU A 359 3.64 -31.49 -3.84
N PRO A 360 2.55 -31.78 -3.08
CA PRO A 360 1.30 -32.27 -3.67
C PRO A 360 0.67 -31.30 -4.66
N GLY A 361 0.77 -29.99 -4.39
CA GLY A 361 0.20 -28.94 -5.23
C GLY A 361 1.08 -28.55 -6.42
N LEU A 362 2.37 -28.91 -6.40
CA LEU A 362 3.29 -28.70 -7.51
C LEU A 362 3.28 -29.86 -8.52
N GLN A 363 3.03 -31.09 -8.07
CA GLN A 363 2.96 -32.29 -8.92
C GLN A 363 1.65 -32.43 -9.72
N THR A 364 0.64 -31.62 -9.41
CA THR A 364 -0.68 -31.62 -10.08
C THR A 364 -0.72 -30.77 -11.37
N THR A 365 0.45 -30.33 -11.84
CA THR A 365 0.69 -29.57 -13.08
C THR A 365 1.54 -30.38 -14.04
#